data_AF-A0A3A0CE93-F1
#
_entry.id   AF-A0A3A0CE93-F1
#
_cell.length_a   1.000
_cell.length_b   1.000
_cell.length_c   1.000
_cell.angle_alpha   90.00
_cell.angle_beta   90.00
_cell.angle_gamma   90.00
#
_symmetry.space_group_name_H-M   'P 1'
#
loop_
_entity.id
_entity.type
_entity.pdbx_description
1 polymer ?
#
loop_
_entity_poly.entity_id
_entity_poly.type
_entity_poly.pdbx_seq_one_letter_code
_entity_poly.pdbx_strand_id
1 'polypeptide(L)'
;MPDFNALFEVFGVYARAFTQFENLARRGLLFSGGGESFRSLDRLREEFIAVLNDSPPERDMLETLSLFHEAARGVEGWAARLQGHLETWIRGPLAAELGVRGASPQVVLAALARAMDAAGETVRRSSVNVASVTAAPQNAGNARCYAALMSVDPSETVQPNERARSQSISVECVKDAVQHRVAEGGEEFRATPEHGAAQPLWVIPVTVGAATDRRNVIIDGAFADYDSGSFTHWEALSGAAILSRDTTQFLFGGGALKISGNGATAAELVQDLAQRQPPLAVGRFWALGTWAYVSSLSAGSVMLDLLVDGSPSSLTHIISGSTPTGQWLHLGGFEYLPRQAHPGKVKVRVRCSADFSGVVLLDGVSLAPAVEMAHAGLQLALFQGSRPPLCAPMADRFEIVTLSDDAGAFQRLFRDRLHTALPSSDTPTVNDSLAE
;
A
#
# COMPACT_ATOMS: atom_id res chain seq x y z
N MET A 1 0.07 12.88 -15.06
CA MET A 1 0.77 11.79 -14.35
C MET A 1 1.27 10.80 -15.39
N PRO A 2 2.52 10.31 -15.33
CA PRO A 2 2.96 9.21 -16.18
C PRO A 2 2.17 7.96 -15.83
N ASP A 3 1.71 7.24 -16.83
CA ASP A 3 1.04 5.95 -16.67
C ASP A 3 2.11 4.87 -16.43
N PHE A 4 2.30 4.47 -15.18
CA PHE A 4 3.28 3.45 -14.80
C PHE A 4 2.85 2.04 -15.24
N ASN A 5 1.59 1.80 -15.61
CA ASN A 5 1.16 0.50 -16.10
C ASN A 5 1.80 0.17 -17.46
N ALA A 6 1.96 1.17 -18.33
CA ALA A 6 2.67 1.02 -19.58
C ALA A 6 4.15 0.62 -19.37
N LEU A 7 4.78 1.12 -18.31
CA LEU A 7 6.16 0.78 -17.95
C LEU A 7 6.31 -0.69 -17.50
N PHE A 8 5.37 -1.19 -16.69
CA PHE A 8 5.38 -2.58 -16.24
C PHE A 8 5.02 -3.57 -17.35
N GLU A 9 4.09 -3.22 -18.25
CA GLU A 9 3.80 -4.02 -19.43
C GLU A 9 5.04 -4.14 -20.32
N VAL A 10 5.73 -3.04 -20.59
CA VAL A 10 6.96 -3.01 -21.39
C VAL A 10 8.05 -3.91 -20.79
N PHE A 11 8.33 -3.82 -19.47
CA PHE A 11 9.31 -4.69 -18.82
C PHE A 11 8.92 -6.18 -18.84
N GLY A 12 7.63 -6.48 -18.68
CA GLY A 12 7.10 -7.84 -18.77
C GLY A 12 7.18 -8.44 -20.18
N VAL A 13 7.14 -7.61 -21.24
CA VAL A 13 7.37 -8.09 -22.61
C VAL A 13 8.87 -8.30 -22.88
N TYR A 14 9.76 -7.42 -22.38
CA TYR A 14 11.22 -7.58 -22.52
C TYR A 14 11.74 -8.88 -21.90
N ALA A 15 11.26 -9.25 -20.70
CA ALA A 15 11.65 -10.50 -20.04
C ALA A 15 11.28 -11.74 -20.88
N ARG A 16 10.11 -11.73 -21.54
CA ARG A 16 9.64 -12.84 -22.40
C ARG A 16 10.43 -12.93 -23.71
N ALA A 17 10.80 -11.80 -24.30
CA ALA A 17 11.60 -11.76 -25.52
C ALA A 17 13.01 -12.33 -25.30
N PHE A 18 13.68 -11.98 -24.20
CA PHE A 18 15.02 -12.49 -23.90
C PHE A 18 15.07 -14.01 -23.69
N THR A 19 14.07 -14.59 -23.01
CA THR A 19 13.98 -16.05 -22.82
C THR A 19 13.77 -16.78 -24.16
N GLN A 20 13.05 -16.18 -25.11
CA GLN A 20 12.83 -16.78 -26.43
C GLN A 20 14.07 -16.67 -27.33
N PHE A 21 14.82 -15.57 -27.26
CA PHE A 21 16.12 -15.44 -27.94
C PHE A 21 17.14 -16.45 -27.44
N GLU A 22 17.21 -16.71 -26.12
CA GLU A 22 18.02 -17.79 -25.57
C GLU A 22 17.59 -19.16 -26.10
N ASN A 23 16.28 -19.42 -26.23
CA ASN A 23 15.77 -20.68 -26.74
C ASN A 23 16.06 -20.88 -28.24
N LEU A 24 16.03 -19.83 -29.05
CA LEU A 24 16.41 -19.85 -30.46
C LEU A 24 17.92 -20.06 -30.63
N ALA A 25 18.74 -19.40 -29.82
CA ALA A 25 20.18 -19.60 -29.80
C ALA A 25 20.57 -21.04 -29.39
N ARG A 26 19.85 -21.64 -28.42
CA ARG A 26 20.04 -23.04 -27.99
C ARG A 26 19.63 -24.08 -29.03
N ARG A 27 18.79 -23.72 -30.01
CA ARG A 27 18.31 -24.63 -31.07
C ARG A 27 19.29 -24.82 -32.23
N GLY A 28 20.45 -24.14 -32.22
CA GLY A 28 21.56 -24.42 -33.12
C GLY A 28 21.17 -24.33 -34.60
N LEU A 29 21.02 -23.11 -35.13
CA LEU A 29 20.90 -22.86 -36.57
C LEU A 29 22.20 -23.25 -37.29
N LEU A 30 22.37 -24.55 -37.55
CA LEU A 30 23.32 -25.05 -38.53
C LEU A 30 22.68 -24.90 -39.91
N PHE A 31 23.09 -23.88 -40.66
CA PHE A 31 22.70 -23.69 -42.05
C PHE A 31 23.42 -24.72 -42.93
N SER A 32 22.66 -25.61 -43.56
CA SER A 32 23.18 -26.63 -44.47
C SER A 32 23.48 -26.06 -45.86
N GLY A 33 24.73 -26.16 -46.29
CA GLY A 33 25.11 -26.51 -47.67
C GLY A 33 24.98 -25.44 -48.77
N GLY A 34 26.12 -25.09 -49.36
CA GLY A 34 26.19 -24.42 -50.67
C GLY A 34 27.11 -23.21 -50.65
N GLY A 35 28.38 -23.42 -51.00
CA GLY A 35 29.42 -22.38 -51.02
C GLY A 35 29.25 -21.32 -52.11
N GLU A 36 28.19 -20.52 -52.04
CA GLU A 36 28.02 -19.31 -52.84
C GLU A 36 28.00 -18.07 -51.93
N SER A 37 28.92 -17.14 -52.17
CA SER A 37 28.92 -15.84 -51.50
C SER A 37 27.80 -14.95 -52.05
N PHE A 38 26.90 -14.55 -51.15
CA PHE A 38 25.87 -13.50 -51.24
C PHE A 38 25.98 -12.54 -52.45
N ARG A 39 25.05 -12.64 -53.41
CA ARG A 39 24.87 -11.62 -54.47
C ARG A 39 23.46 -11.05 -54.66
N SER A 40 22.50 -11.30 -53.77
CA SER A 40 21.31 -10.44 -53.71
C SER A 40 20.64 -10.48 -52.34
N LEU A 41 20.59 -9.33 -51.67
CA LEU A 41 19.77 -9.08 -50.48
C LEU A 41 18.29 -9.40 -50.72
N ASP A 42 17.83 -9.30 -51.97
CA ASP A 42 16.45 -9.60 -52.36
C ASP A 42 16.09 -11.08 -52.19
N ARG A 43 17.02 -12.00 -52.45
CA ARG A 43 16.79 -13.45 -52.30
C ARG A 43 16.77 -13.90 -50.83
N LEU A 44 17.60 -13.26 -49.99
CA LEU A 44 17.55 -13.45 -48.54
C LEU A 44 16.23 -12.90 -47.97
N ARG A 45 15.76 -11.76 -48.50
CA ARG A 45 14.48 -11.16 -48.11
C ARG A 45 13.30 -12.02 -48.55
N GLU A 46 13.35 -12.61 -49.74
CA GLU A 46 12.31 -13.51 -50.25
C GLU A 46 12.22 -14.82 -49.47
N GLU A 47 13.35 -15.45 -49.13
CA GLU A 47 13.34 -16.65 -48.29
C GLU A 47 12.93 -16.35 -46.83
N PHE A 48 13.32 -15.20 -46.29
CA PHE A 48 12.89 -14.75 -44.97
C PHE A 48 11.38 -14.44 -44.94
N ILE A 49 10.83 -13.82 -45.99
CA ILE A 49 9.39 -13.59 -46.14
C ILE A 49 8.62 -14.89 -46.39
N ALA A 50 9.20 -15.88 -47.09
CA ALA A 50 8.60 -17.19 -47.27
C ALA A 50 8.49 -17.96 -45.95
N VAL A 51 9.54 -17.97 -45.14
CA VAL A 51 9.53 -18.56 -43.79
C VAL A 51 8.51 -17.86 -42.88
N LEU A 52 8.42 -16.53 -42.93
CA LEU A 52 7.46 -15.73 -42.16
C LEU A 52 5.99 -15.88 -42.59
N ASN A 53 5.72 -16.23 -43.85
CA ASN A 53 4.36 -16.44 -44.35
C ASN A 53 3.83 -17.85 -44.04
N ASP A 54 4.71 -18.85 -43.86
CA ASP A 54 4.34 -20.22 -43.51
C ASP A 54 4.14 -20.46 -42.00
N SER A 55 4.34 -19.41 -41.18
CA SER A 55 4.35 -19.49 -39.71
C SER A 55 3.64 -18.29 -39.05
N PRO A 56 2.36 -18.43 -38.65
CA PRO A 56 1.61 -17.41 -37.92
C PRO A 56 2.31 -16.83 -36.67
N PRO A 57 2.98 -17.62 -35.80
CA PRO A 57 3.59 -17.07 -34.58
C PRO A 57 4.81 -16.17 -34.81
N GLU A 58 5.49 -16.29 -35.96
CA GLU A 58 6.64 -15.42 -36.29
C GLU A 58 6.18 -14.06 -36.85
N ARG A 59 4.96 -14.00 -37.39
CA ARG A 59 4.28 -12.75 -37.77
C ARG A 59 3.89 -11.91 -36.55
N ASP A 60 3.33 -12.56 -35.53
CA ASP A 60 3.02 -11.94 -34.23
C ASP A 60 4.30 -11.41 -33.55
N MET A 61 5.45 -12.07 -33.76
CA MET A 61 6.74 -11.63 -33.24
C MET A 61 7.26 -10.34 -33.91
N LEU A 62 6.99 -10.15 -35.20
CA LEU A 62 7.32 -8.92 -35.93
C LEU A 62 6.41 -7.75 -35.56
N GLU A 63 5.11 -7.98 -35.37
CA GLU A 63 4.21 -6.97 -34.81
C GLU A 63 4.65 -6.58 -33.40
N THR A 64 5.02 -7.56 -32.57
CA THR A 64 5.58 -7.31 -31.23
C THR A 64 6.88 -6.48 -31.29
N LEU A 65 7.80 -6.77 -32.23
CA LEU A 65 9.03 -5.98 -32.44
C LEU A 65 8.75 -4.55 -32.94
N SER A 66 7.71 -4.35 -33.76
CA SER A 66 7.30 -3.01 -34.18
C SER A 66 6.70 -2.20 -33.03
N LEU A 67 5.89 -2.84 -32.18
CA LEU A 67 5.37 -2.26 -30.94
C LEU A 67 6.50 -1.92 -29.96
N PHE A 68 7.55 -2.75 -29.88
CA PHE A 68 8.75 -2.45 -29.10
C PHE A 68 9.53 -1.25 -29.65
N HIS A 69 9.65 -1.11 -30.97
CA HIS A 69 10.33 0.02 -31.60
C HIS A 69 9.56 1.33 -31.39
N GLU A 70 8.23 1.29 -31.44
CA GLU A 70 7.37 2.42 -31.09
C GLU A 70 7.41 2.75 -29.59
N ALA A 71 7.43 1.74 -28.72
CA ALA A 71 7.63 1.93 -27.28
C ALA A 71 9.01 2.53 -26.97
N ALA A 72 10.07 2.10 -27.66
CA ALA A 72 11.42 2.64 -27.52
C ALA A 72 11.50 4.11 -27.96
N ARG A 73 10.90 4.47 -29.10
CA ARG A 73 10.75 5.88 -29.52
C ARG A 73 9.91 6.68 -28.53
N GLY A 74 8.89 6.06 -27.96
CA GLY A 74 8.12 6.61 -26.86
C GLY A 74 9.04 6.97 -25.70
N VAL A 75 9.81 6.01 -25.18
CA VAL A 75 10.77 6.17 -24.07
C VAL A 75 11.83 7.23 -24.37
N GLU A 76 12.38 7.30 -25.59
CA GLU A 76 13.28 8.38 -26.01
C GLU A 76 12.58 9.75 -25.97
N GLY A 77 11.32 9.82 -26.42
CA GLY A 77 10.50 11.02 -26.30
C GLY A 77 10.21 11.42 -24.85
N TRP A 78 10.01 10.45 -23.95
CA TRP A 78 9.88 10.69 -22.50
C TRP A 78 11.18 11.18 -21.89
N ALA A 79 12.32 10.59 -22.25
CA ALA A 79 13.65 11.00 -21.79
C ALA A 79 13.97 12.44 -22.23
N ALA A 80 13.71 12.79 -23.50
CA ALA A 80 13.88 14.15 -24.01
C ALA A 80 12.97 15.16 -23.30
N ARG A 81 11.71 14.79 -23.01
CA ARG A 81 10.79 15.64 -22.23
C ARG A 81 11.24 15.81 -20.79
N LEU A 82 11.68 14.73 -20.14
CA LEU A 82 12.19 14.78 -18.77
C LEU A 82 13.45 15.65 -18.69
N GLN A 83 14.36 15.50 -19.64
CA GLN A 83 15.55 16.33 -19.78
C GLN A 83 15.16 17.79 -19.99
N GLY A 84 14.22 18.08 -20.89
CA GLY A 84 13.73 19.45 -21.12
C GLY A 84 13.08 20.07 -19.87
N HIS A 85 12.31 19.30 -19.10
CA HIS A 85 11.73 19.75 -17.84
C HIS A 85 12.81 20.01 -16.77
N LEU A 86 13.79 19.12 -16.64
CA LEU A 86 14.92 19.28 -15.73
C LEU A 86 15.74 20.52 -16.09
N GLU A 87 16.07 20.71 -17.37
CA GLU A 87 16.80 21.89 -17.83
C GLU A 87 16.01 23.18 -17.58
N THR A 88 14.70 23.17 -17.82
CA THR A 88 13.83 24.32 -17.54
C THR A 88 13.78 24.63 -16.05
N TRP A 89 13.70 23.61 -15.20
CA TRP A 89 13.70 23.76 -13.75
C TRP A 89 15.04 24.28 -13.21
N ILE A 90 16.16 23.71 -13.68
CA ILE A 90 17.51 24.13 -13.33
C ILE A 90 17.74 25.60 -13.74
N ARG A 91 17.41 25.95 -14.99
CA ARG A 91 17.65 27.32 -15.52
C ARG A 91 16.67 28.37 -15.01
N GLY A 92 15.51 27.96 -14.49
CA GLY A 92 14.45 28.86 -14.05
C GLY A 92 14.38 28.99 -12.53
N PRO A 93 13.49 28.24 -11.86
CA PRO A 93 13.28 28.32 -10.42
C PRO A 93 14.57 28.17 -9.58
N LEU A 94 15.38 27.15 -9.87
CA LEU A 94 16.58 26.85 -9.08
C LEU A 94 17.64 27.95 -9.24
N ALA A 95 17.93 28.37 -10.48
CA ALA A 95 18.84 29.48 -10.75
C ALA A 95 18.38 30.80 -10.12
N ALA A 96 17.06 31.02 -10.04
CA ALA A 96 16.50 32.19 -9.38
C ALA A 96 16.68 32.17 -7.87
N GLU A 97 16.45 31.03 -7.22
CA GLU A 97 16.65 30.85 -5.78
C GLU A 97 18.12 30.97 -5.37
N LEU A 98 19.03 30.43 -6.19
CA LEU A 98 20.47 30.49 -5.96
C LEU A 98 21.12 31.83 -6.38
N GLY A 99 20.34 32.78 -6.91
CA GLY A 99 20.85 34.08 -7.36
C GLY A 99 21.74 34.04 -8.61
N VAL A 100 21.70 32.96 -9.38
CA VAL A 100 22.53 32.72 -10.58
C VAL A 100 21.69 32.67 -11.87
N ARG A 101 20.69 33.56 -11.99
CA ARG A 101 19.82 33.62 -13.18
C ARG A 101 20.63 33.82 -14.47
N GLY A 102 20.24 33.09 -15.52
CA GLY A 102 20.91 33.15 -16.83
C GLY A 102 22.21 32.34 -16.92
N ALA A 103 22.64 31.70 -15.83
CA ALA A 103 23.80 30.82 -15.83
C ALA A 103 23.53 29.50 -16.58
N SER A 104 24.61 28.83 -17.00
CA SER A 104 24.49 27.48 -17.57
C SER A 104 24.05 26.46 -16.51
N PRO A 105 23.43 25.33 -16.89
CA PRO A 105 23.03 24.29 -15.95
C PRO A 105 24.18 23.81 -15.07
N GLN A 106 25.40 23.67 -15.61
CA GLN A 106 26.57 23.30 -14.80
C GLN A 106 26.90 24.35 -13.73
N VAL A 107 26.77 25.64 -14.04
CA VAL A 107 27.01 26.72 -13.08
C VAL A 107 25.92 26.77 -12.01
N VAL A 108 24.67 26.51 -12.37
CA VAL A 108 23.57 26.38 -11.40
C VAL A 108 23.80 25.18 -10.48
N LEU A 109 24.19 24.03 -11.03
CA LEU A 109 24.50 22.83 -10.24
C LEU A 109 25.74 23.03 -9.35
N ALA A 110 26.77 23.72 -9.82
CA ALA A 110 27.94 24.06 -9.00
C ALA A 110 27.62 25.12 -7.94
N ALA A 111 26.68 26.04 -8.21
CA ALA A 111 26.16 26.97 -7.21
C ALA A 111 25.30 26.25 -6.16
N LEU A 112 24.53 25.25 -6.58
CA LEU A 112 23.78 24.36 -5.69
C LEU A 112 24.73 23.59 -4.78
N ALA A 113 25.75 22.93 -5.35
CA ALA A 113 26.77 22.19 -4.59
C ALA A 113 27.50 23.09 -3.59
N ARG A 114 27.92 24.29 -4.00
CA ARG A 114 28.55 25.25 -3.07
C ARG A 114 27.59 25.77 -2.00
N ALA A 115 26.31 25.93 -2.31
CA ALA A 115 25.29 26.30 -1.33
C ALA A 115 25.05 25.16 -0.33
N MET A 116 25.08 23.90 -0.79
CA MET A 116 25.05 22.70 0.06
C MET A 116 26.26 22.67 1.00
N ASP A 117 27.46 22.83 0.45
CA ASP A 117 28.72 22.83 1.21
C ASP A 117 28.79 23.98 2.23
N ALA A 118 28.44 25.20 1.81
CA ALA A 118 28.53 26.40 2.64
C ALA A 118 27.49 26.41 3.77
N ALA A 119 26.35 25.74 3.58
CA ALA A 119 25.34 25.60 4.63
C ALA A 119 25.74 24.56 5.69
N GLY A 120 26.76 23.73 5.46
CA GLY A 120 27.07 22.58 6.32
C GLY A 120 25.88 21.63 6.48
N GLU A 121 24.91 21.72 5.56
CA GLU A 121 23.64 21.02 5.60
C GLU A 121 23.83 19.64 4.98
N THR A 122 24.08 18.67 5.85
CA THR A 122 23.72 17.28 5.55
C THR A 122 22.24 17.24 5.16
N VAL A 123 21.84 16.31 4.26
CA VAL A 123 20.42 15.97 4.08
C VAL A 123 19.95 15.34 5.39
N ARG A 124 19.62 16.21 6.35
CA ARG A 124 19.14 15.82 7.67
C ARG A 124 17.73 15.28 7.48
N ARG A 125 17.50 14.11 8.07
CA ARG A 125 16.15 13.60 8.25
C ARG A 125 15.30 14.65 8.92
N SER A 126 14.11 14.87 8.37
CA SER A 126 13.08 15.55 9.14
C SER A 126 12.49 14.54 10.11
N SER A 127 12.46 14.87 11.41
CA SER A 127 11.64 14.12 12.35
C SER A 127 10.18 14.42 12.07
N VAL A 128 9.40 13.37 11.78
CA VAL A 128 7.98 13.49 11.45
C VAL A 128 7.16 12.57 12.33
N ASN A 129 6.08 13.09 12.90
CA ASN A 129 5.19 12.33 13.78
C ASN A 129 3.72 12.71 13.57
N VAL A 130 2.82 11.74 13.73
CA VAL A 130 1.40 12.04 13.96
C VAL A 130 1.27 12.39 15.44
N ALA A 131 1.00 13.66 15.75
CA ALA A 131 0.89 14.13 17.13
C ALA A 131 -0.42 13.68 17.77
N SER A 132 -1.51 13.72 16.99
CA SER A 132 -2.81 13.28 17.46
C SER A 132 -3.75 12.92 16.31
N VAL A 133 -4.70 12.05 16.61
CA VAL A 133 -5.93 11.84 15.85
C VAL A 133 -7.07 11.99 16.85
N THR A 134 -7.79 13.12 16.78
CA THR A 134 -8.81 13.48 17.76
C THR A 134 -10.18 13.43 17.11
N ALA A 135 -11.09 12.63 17.66
CA ALA A 135 -12.49 12.67 17.26
C ALA A 135 -13.16 13.90 17.88
N ALA A 136 -13.97 14.61 17.09
CA ALA A 136 -14.78 15.69 17.61
C ALA A 136 -15.88 15.14 18.55
N PRO A 137 -16.39 15.91 19.54
CA PRO A 137 -17.33 15.40 20.55
C PRO A 137 -18.61 14.78 19.97
N GLN A 138 -19.06 15.26 18.81
CA GLN A 138 -20.22 14.71 18.12
C GLN A 138 -20.01 13.29 17.57
N ASN A 139 -18.76 12.87 17.39
CA ASN A 139 -18.43 11.52 16.97
C ASN A 139 -18.50 10.57 18.17
N ALA A 140 -19.68 10.00 18.37
CA ALA A 140 -20.00 9.06 19.44
C ALA A 140 -19.46 7.63 19.19
N GLY A 141 -18.32 7.51 18.49
CA GLY A 141 -17.74 6.22 18.10
C GLY A 141 -18.31 5.64 16.82
N ASN A 142 -18.83 6.49 15.93
CA ASN A 142 -19.49 6.09 14.69
C ASN A 142 -18.49 5.64 13.61
N ALA A 143 -17.24 6.08 13.71
CA ALA A 143 -16.11 5.57 12.94
C ALA A 143 -14.83 5.60 13.78
N ARG A 144 -13.80 4.89 13.33
CA ARG A 144 -12.45 4.94 13.89
C ARG A 144 -11.45 5.35 12.81
N CYS A 145 -10.84 6.52 12.99
CA CYS A 145 -9.82 7.03 12.08
C CYS A 145 -8.43 6.65 12.58
N TYR A 146 -7.62 6.09 11.69
CA TYR A 146 -6.20 5.82 11.91
C TYR A 146 -5.39 6.58 10.87
N ALA A 147 -4.23 7.05 11.31
CA ALA A 147 -3.32 7.83 10.48
C ALA A 147 -1.88 7.42 10.79
N ALA A 148 -1.05 7.26 9.76
CA ALA A 148 0.36 6.93 9.93
C ALA A 148 1.24 7.61 8.89
N LEU A 149 2.40 8.11 9.32
CA LEU A 149 3.41 8.71 8.46
C LEU A 149 4.41 7.65 8.03
N MET A 150 4.00 6.80 7.09
CA MET A 150 4.81 5.68 6.62
C MET A 150 5.08 5.81 5.12
N SER A 151 6.30 5.50 4.75
CA SER A 151 6.76 5.39 3.37
C SER A 151 7.62 4.13 3.23
N VAL A 152 7.92 3.78 1.98
CA VAL A 152 8.71 2.59 1.65
C VAL A 152 9.81 3.03 0.72
N ASP A 153 11.03 2.64 1.03
CA ASP A 153 12.19 2.91 0.19
C ASP A 153 12.28 1.92 -1.00
N PRO A 154 13.22 2.10 -1.93
CA PRO A 154 13.40 1.16 -3.05
C PRO A 154 13.79 -0.27 -2.63
N SER A 155 14.29 -0.45 -1.40
CA SER A 155 14.62 -1.78 -0.82
C SER A 155 13.42 -2.44 -0.13
N GLU A 156 12.25 -1.80 -0.18
CA GLU A 156 11.02 -2.23 0.48
C GLU A 156 11.05 -2.14 2.02
N THR A 157 11.96 -1.33 2.56
CA THR A 157 12.02 -1.04 4.00
C THR A 157 11.03 0.06 4.35
N VAL A 158 10.17 -0.22 5.33
CA VAL A 158 9.21 0.74 5.88
C VAL A 158 9.93 1.76 6.75
N GLN A 159 9.70 3.04 6.49
CA GLN A 159 10.32 4.15 7.21
C GLN A 159 9.35 5.32 7.41
N PRO A 160 9.63 6.25 8.35
CA PRO A 160 8.87 7.48 8.48
C PRO A 160 8.78 8.26 7.16
N ASN A 161 7.62 8.83 6.85
CA ASN A 161 7.42 9.56 5.59
C ASN A 161 7.82 11.03 5.73
N GLU A 162 9.05 11.36 5.33
CA GLU A 162 9.61 12.71 5.42
C GLU A 162 8.93 13.76 4.52
N ARG A 163 7.97 13.34 3.67
CA ARG A 163 7.08 14.28 2.96
C ARG A 163 6.07 14.96 3.90
N ALA A 164 5.92 14.48 5.13
CA ALA A 164 5.00 15.08 6.09
C ALA A 164 5.36 16.53 6.42
N ARG A 165 4.35 17.32 6.76
CA ARG A 165 4.48 18.70 7.24
C ARG A 165 3.89 18.83 8.62
N SER A 166 4.25 19.90 9.32
CA SER A 166 3.43 20.40 10.41
C SER A 166 2.13 20.98 9.84
N GLN A 167 0.99 20.35 10.12
CA GLN A 167 -0.33 20.80 9.65
C GLN A 167 -1.47 20.11 10.42
N SER A 168 -2.65 20.73 10.41
CA SER A 168 -3.92 20.07 10.73
C SER A 168 -4.60 19.53 9.47
N ILE A 169 -5.20 18.35 9.59
CA ILE A 169 -5.97 17.68 8.54
C ILE A 169 -7.34 17.34 9.11
N SER A 170 -8.38 17.87 8.47
CA SER A 170 -9.78 17.65 8.86
C SER A 170 -10.37 16.49 8.08
N VAL A 171 -10.86 15.46 8.75
CA VAL A 171 -11.60 14.34 8.14
C VAL A 171 -13.06 14.44 8.53
N GLU A 172 -13.96 14.66 7.58
CA GLU A 172 -15.37 14.94 7.84
C GLU A 172 -16.29 14.01 7.04
N CYS A 173 -17.36 13.50 7.66
CA CYS A 173 -18.40 12.74 6.98
C CYS A 173 -19.19 13.66 6.05
N VAL A 174 -19.16 13.38 4.75
CA VAL A 174 -19.85 14.17 3.71
C VAL A 174 -21.07 13.44 3.13
N LYS A 175 -21.20 12.13 3.40
CA LYS A 175 -22.32 11.32 2.95
C LYS A 175 -22.59 10.20 3.95
N ASP A 176 -23.82 10.12 4.45
CA ASP A 176 -24.24 9.14 5.46
C ASP A 176 -25.44 8.27 5.04
N ALA A 177 -25.66 7.18 5.78
CA ALA A 177 -26.77 6.26 5.53
C ALA A 177 -28.14 6.91 5.74
N VAL A 178 -28.27 7.83 6.70
CA VAL A 178 -29.56 8.41 7.12
C VAL A 178 -30.08 9.43 6.11
N GLN A 179 -29.27 10.43 5.76
CA GLN A 179 -29.67 11.52 4.88
C GLN A 179 -29.55 11.11 3.41
N HIS A 180 -28.52 10.34 3.05
CA HIS A 180 -28.22 10.02 1.65
C HIS A 180 -28.68 8.62 1.23
N ARG A 181 -29.29 7.84 2.13
CA ARG A 181 -29.82 6.50 1.87
C ARG A 181 -28.78 5.53 1.27
N VAL A 182 -27.51 5.70 1.63
CA VAL A 182 -26.50 4.67 1.36
C VAL A 182 -26.65 3.53 2.36
N ALA A 183 -26.20 2.34 1.99
CA ALA A 183 -26.10 1.23 2.94
C ALA A 183 -25.12 1.60 4.07
N GLU A 184 -25.34 1.04 5.26
CA GLU A 184 -24.39 1.17 6.37
C GLU A 184 -23.01 0.62 5.95
N GLY A 185 -21.94 1.34 6.29
CA GLY A 185 -20.59 1.10 5.78
C GLY A 185 -20.35 1.70 4.39
N GLY A 186 -21.37 2.28 3.75
CA GLY A 186 -21.32 3.02 2.49
C GLY A 186 -21.03 4.52 2.65
N GLU A 187 -20.75 4.98 3.88
CA GLU A 187 -20.51 6.38 4.20
C GLU A 187 -19.20 6.88 3.60
N GLU A 188 -19.22 8.14 3.18
CA GLU A 188 -18.08 8.82 2.56
C GLU A 188 -17.61 9.96 3.44
N PHE A 189 -16.30 10.04 3.60
CA PHE A 189 -15.61 11.09 4.30
C PHE A 189 -14.72 11.86 3.33
N ARG A 190 -14.36 13.09 3.71
CA ARG A 190 -13.40 13.91 3.00
C ARG A 190 -12.28 14.32 3.94
N ALA A 191 -11.04 13.94 3.63
CA ALA A 191 -9.86 14.48 4.28
C ALA A 191 -9.44 15.76 3.57
N THR A 192 -9.43 16.87 4.31
CA THR A 192 -9.02 18.19 3.85
C THR A 192 -7.78 18.62 4.63
N PRO A 193 -6.60 18.57 3.99
CA PRO A 193 -5.36 19.07 4.58
C PRO A 193 -5.33 20.60 4.53
N GLU A 194 -4.53 21.24 5.38
CA GLU A 194 -4.21 22.68 5.24
C GLU A 194 -3.52 22.99 3.91
N HIS A 195 -2.68 22.07 3.43
CA HIS A 195 -1.94 22.20 2.19
C HIS A 195 -2.21 21.02 1.27
N GLY A 196 -2.72 21.29 0.06
CA GLY A 196 -2.93 20.29 -0.98
C GLY A 196 -4.40 20.05 -1.31
N ALA A 197 -4.66 19.04 -2.13
CA ALA A 197 -6.00 18.68 -2.55
C ALA A 197 -6.66 17.75 -1.53
N ALA A 198 -7.94 18.01 -1.24
CA ALA A 198 -8.76 17.11 -0.46
C ALA A 198 -8.83 15.71 -1.11
N GLN A 199 -8.86 14.67 -0.28
CA GLN A 199 -8.98 13.29 -0.71
C GLN A 199 -10.31 12.69 -0.22
N PRO A 200 -11.01 11.91 -1.06
CA PRO A 200 -12.14 11.12 -0.58
C PRO A 200 -11.61 9.95 0.26
N LEU A 201 -12.36 9.62 1.31
CA LEU A 201 -12.16 8.44 2.13
C LEU A 201 -13.49 7.72 2.29
N TRP A 202 -13.43 6.42 2.48
CA TRP A 202 -14.62 5.62 2.74
C TRP A 202 -14.41 4.81 4.00
N VAL A 203 -15.51 4.58 4.71
CA VAL A 203 -15.53 3.60 5.79
C VAL A 203 -15.25 2.22 5.20
N ILE A 204 -14.38 1.46 5.86
CA ILE A 204 -14.12 0.05 5.57
C ILE A 204 -15.30 -0.74 6.19
N PRO A 205 -16.19 -1.31 5.37
CA PRO A 205 -17.40 -1.95 5.87
C PRO A 205 -17.11 -3.32 6.46
N VAL A 206 -17.79 -3.65 7.56
CA VAL A 206 -17.77 -4.98 8.20
C VAL A 206 -19.16 -5.59 8.40
N THR A 207 -20.23 -4.82 8.16
CA THR A 207 -21.63 -5.27 8.25
C THR A 207 -22.16 -5.89 6.95
N VAL A 208 -23.45 -6.29 6.95
CA VAL A 208 -24.15 -6.94 5.84
C VAL A 208 -23.94 -6.18 4.53
N GLY A 209 -23.32 -6.84 3.56
CA GLY A 209 -22.85 -6.27 2.29
C GLY A 209 -21.31 -6.31 2.13
N ALA A 210 -20.57 -6.36 3.24
CA ALA A 210 -19.11 -6.42 3.27
C ALA A 210 -18.54 -7.68 2.60
N ALA A 211 -19.24 -8.81 2.66
CA ALA A 211 -18.80 -10.05 1.99
C ALA A 211 -18.55 -9.86 0.49
N THR A 212 -19.25 -8.90 -0.14
CA THR A 212 -19.10 -8.54 -1.55
C THR A 212 -18.46 -7.16 -1.77
N ASP A 213 -18.19 -6.41 -0.70
CA ASP A 213 -17.66 -5.05 -0.84
C ASP A 213 -16.15 -5.09 -1.08
N ARG A 214 -15.72 -4.63 -2.26
CA ARG A 214 -14.31 -4.53 -2.64
C ARG A 214 -13.45 -3.67 -1.70
N ARG A 215 -14.07 -2.84 -0.85
CA ARG A 215 -13.38 -2.01 0.15
C ARG A 215 -12.92 -2.82 1.37
N ASN A 216 -13.42 -4.04 1.60
CA ASN A 216 -12.92 -4.95 2.62
C ASN A 216 -12.62 -6.33 2.01
N VAL A 217 -11.35 -6.73 2.05
CA VAL A 217 -10.94 -8.04 1.51
C VAL A 217 -11.12 -9.18 2.50
N ILE A 218 -11.64 -8.94 3.70
CA ILE A 218 -12.07 -10.00 4.62
C ILE A 218 -13.52 -10.38 4.33
N ILE A 219 -13.79 -11.67 4.16
CA ILE A 219 -15.15 -12.21 4.04
C ILE A 219 -15.64 -12.56 5.45
N ASP A 220 -16.86 -12.14 5.78
CA ASP A 220 -17.48 -12.44 7.07
C ASP A 220 -16.57 -12.12 8.27
N GLY A 221 -15.97 -10.93 8.26
CA GLY A 221 -15.19 -10.43 9.40
C GLY A 221 -16.03 -10.16 10.65
N ALA A 222 -17.35 -10.12 10.50
CA ALA A 222 -18.32 -10.06 11.60
C ALA A 222 -18.73 -11.44 12.13
N PHE A 223 -18.21 -12.54 11.57
CA PHE A 223 -18.49 -13.89 12.03
C PHE A 223 -20.00 -14.23 12.14
N ALA A 224 -20.77 -13.71 11.19
CA ALA A 224 -22.21 -13.87 11.08
C ALA A 224 -22.58 -15.24 10.47
N ASP A 225 -21.71 -15.80 9.62
CA ASP A 225 -21.96 -17.05 8.91
C ASP A 225 -21.35 -18.23 9.69
N TYR A 226 -22.07 -18.69 10.71
CA TYR A 226 -21.67 -19.83 11.54
C TYR A 226 -22.68 -20.97 11.39
N ASP A 227 -22.22 -22.11 10.88
CA ASP A 227 -23.04 -23.30 10.64
C ASP A 227 -22.35 -24.55 11.19
N SER A 228 -23.15 -25.46 11.76
CA SER A 228 -22.73 -26.79 12.20
C SER A 228 -21.47 -26.80 13.09
N GLY A 229 -21.29 -25.76 13.92
CA GLY A 229 -20.13 -25.63 14.83
C GLY A 229 -18.89 -25.00 14.21
N SER A 230 -18.97 -24.43 13.01
CA SER A 230 -17.84 -23.87 12.27
C SER A 230 -18.16 -22.52 11.62
N PHE A 231 -17.13 -21.71 11.39
CA PHE A 231 -17.23 -20.44 10.65
C PHE A 231 -17.11 -20.72 9.15
N THR A 232 -18.11 -20.33 8.36
CA THR A 232 -18.23 -20.75 6.96
C THR A 232 -17.06 -20.30 6.07
N HIS A 233 -16.54 -19.10 6.34
CA HIS A 233 -15.49 -18.46 5.53
C HIS A 233 -14.11 -18.46 6.19
N TRP A 234 -13.98 -19.18 7.31
CA TRP A 234 -12.75 -19.23 8.10
C TRP A 234 -12.42 -20.67 8.46
N GLU A 235 -11.15 -21.05 8.27
CA GLU A 235 -10.66 -22.40 8.54
C GLU A 235 -9.97 -22.45 9.90
N ALA A 236 -10.45 -23.32 10.80
CA ALA A 236 -9.78 -23.59 12.06
C ALA A 236 -8.66 -24.62 11.83
N LEU A 237 -7.39 -24.18 11.83
CA LEU A 237 -6.23 -25.04 11.68
C LEU A 237 -5.91 -25.82 12.96
N SER A 238 -6.24 -25.24 14.12
CA SER A 238 -6.05 -25.88 15.43
C SER A 238 -7.03 -25.33 16.46
N GLY A 239 -7.26 -26.08 17.54
CA GLY A 239 -8.02 -25.61 18.70
C GLY A 239 -9.49 -25.27 18.42
N ALA A 240 -10.11 -25.86 17.40
CA ALA A 240 -11.50 -25.56 17.00
C ALA A 240 -12.50 -25.65 18.17
N ALA A 241 -12.27 -26.53 19.15
CA ALA A 241 -13.15 -26.71 20.31
C ALA A 241 -13.26 -25.48 21.23
N ILE A 242 -12.30 -24.55 21.19
CA ILE A 242 -12.35 -23.31 21.97
C ILE A 242 -12.81 -22.10 21.15
N LEU A 243 -13.07 -22.31 19.86
CA LEU A 243 -13.57 -21.31 18.92
C LEU A 243 -15.08 -21.51 18.72
N SER A 244 -15.87 -20.49 18.98
CA SER A 244 -17.32 -20.56 18.85
C SER A 244 -17.89 -19.19 18.50
N ARG A 245 -19.14 -19.13 18.04
CA ARG A 245 -19.82 -17.85 17.84
C ARG A 245 -20.53 -17.42 19.12
N ASP A 246 -20.35 -16.15 19.52
CA ASP A 246 -21.20 -15.52 20.54
C ASP A 246 -22.32 -14.72 19.86
N THR A 247 -23.57 -15.01 20.19
CA THR A 247 -24.75 -14.29 19.68
C THR A 247 -25.40 -13.41 20.74
N THR A 248 -24.81 -13.31 21.92
CA THR A 248 -25.30 -12.46 23.01
C THR A 248 -24.52 -11.17 23.10
N GLN A 249 -23.26 -11.21 22.68
CA GLN A 249 -22.36 -10.09 22.77
C GLN A 249 -21.58 -9.92 21.46
N PHE A 250 -22.04 -8.99 20.64
CA PHE A 250 -21.46 -8.66 19.33
C PHE A 250 -21.70 -7.18 19.01
N LEU A 251 -20.93 -6.64 18.06
CA LEU A 251 -21.10 -5.30 17.48
C LEU A 251 -21.78 -5.38 16.12
N PHE A 252 -21.44 -6.38 15.30
CA PHE A 252 -21.87 -6.48 13.91
C PHE A 252 -22.50 -7.83 13.59
N GLY A 253 -23.20 -7.93 12.46
CA GLY A 253 -23.55 -9.20 11.81
C GLY A 253 -24.43 -10.19 12.58
N GLY A 254 -24.82 -9.90 13.82
CA GLY A 254 -25.55 -10.84 14.69
C GLY A 254 -24.65 -11.86 15.39
N GLY A 255 -23.32 -11.68 15.41
CA GLY A 255 -22.38 -12.62 16.00
C GLY A 255 -20.99 -12.05 16.21
N ALA A 256 -20.19 -12.69 17.05
CA ALA A 256 -18.76 -12.40 17.20
C ALA A 256 -17.99 -13.73 17.34
N LEU A 257 -16.72 -13.74 16.93
CA LEU A 257 -15.82 -14.84 17.22
C LEU A 257 -15.50 -14.85 18.71
N LYS A 258 -15.84 -15.93 19.40
CA LYS A 258 -15.50 -16.19 20.80
C LYS A 258 -14.39 -17.21 20.91
N ILE A 259 -13.36 -16.82 21.66
CA ILE A 259 -12.22 -17.67 22.00
C ILE A 259 -12.27 -17.91 23.51
N SER A 260 -12.54 -19.15 23.92
CA SER A 260 -12.71 -19.53 25.34
C SER A 260 -11.64 -20.54 25.76
N GLY A 261 -10.50 -20.03 26.23
CA GLY A 261 -9.35 -20.84 26.62
C GLY A 261 -9.37 -21.26 28.09
N ASN A 262 -8.76 -22.41 28.38
CA ASN A 262 -8.60 -22.97 29.72
C ASN A 262 -7.11 -23.11 30.15
N GLY A 263 -6.19 -22.46 29.43
CA GLY A 263 -4.76 -22.50 29.72
C GLY A 263 -4.00 -23.73 29.22
N ALA A 264 -4.60 -24.52 28.31
CA ALA A 264 -3.99 -25.76 27.82
C ALA A 264 -4.06 -25.97 26.30
N THR A 265 -4.72 -25.07 25.55
CA THR A 265 -5.01 -25.26 24.12
C THR A 265 -4.69 -23.99 23.34
N ALA A 266 -3.79 -24.12 22.37
CA ALA A 266 -3.63 -23.11 21.33
C ALA A 266 -4.72 -23.29 20.27
N ALA A 267 -5.15 -22.20 19.65
CA ALA A 267 -6.07 -22.22 18.52
C ALA A 267 -5.57 -21.30 17.43
N GLU A 268 -5.93 -21.63 16.20
CA GLU A 268 -5.59 -20.87 15.00
C GLU A 268 -6.75 -20.94 14.03
N LEU A 269 -7.25 -19.76 13.66
CA LEU A 269 -8.33 -19.54 12.71
C LEU A 269 -7.79 -18.66 11.58
N VAL A 270 -7.94 -19.09 10.34
CA VAL A 270 -7.38 -18.39 9.18
C VAL A 270 -8.44 -18.15 8.11
N GLN A 271 -8.27 -17.09 7.34
CA GLN A 271 -8.93 -16.94 6.06
C GLN A 271 -7.88 -16.72 4.99
N ASP A 272 -7.91 -17.57 3.96
CA ASP A 272 -7.00 -17.46 2.83
C ASP A 272 -7.48 -16.34 1.89
N LEU A 273 -6.62 -15.36 1.68
CA LEU A 273 -6.92 -14.22 0.81
C LEU A 273 -6.42 -14.45 -0.62
N ALA A 274 -5.77 -15.59 -0.88
CA ALA A 274 -5.24 -15.99 -2.19
C ALA A 274 -6.29 -16.05 -3.30
N GLN A 275 -7.52 -16.40 -2.95
CA GLN A 275 -8.61 -16.64 -3.91
C GLN A 275 -9.40 -15.37 -4.24
N ARG A 276 -9.01 -14.22 -3.70
CA ARG A 276 -9.70 -12.95 -3.98
C ARG A 276 -9.57 -12.57 -5.45
N GLN A 277 -10.68 -12.06 -5.99
CA GLN A 277 -10.73 -11.43 -7.30
C GLN A 277 -11.22 -9.97 -7.17
N PRO A 278 -10.39 -8.98 -7.57
CA PRO A 278 -9.00 -9.12 -7.99
C PRO A 278 -8.09 -9.59 -6.83
N PRO A 279 -6.91 -10.17 -7.13
CA PRO A 279 -5.92 -10.50 -6.11
C PRO A 279 -5.47 -9.26 -5.33
N LEU A 280 -4.93 -9.46 -4.14
CA LEU A 280 -4.42 -8.36 -3.32
C LEU A 280 -3.31 -7.61 -4.08
N ALA A 281 -3.47 -6.29 -4.16
CA ALA A 281 -2.45 -5.41 -4.69
C ALA A 281 -1.24 -5.36 -3.75
N VAL A 282 -0.07 -5.70 -4.30
CA VAL A 282 1.23 -5.69 -3.63
C VAL A 282 1.93 -4.35 -3.82
N GLY A 283 2.99 -4.10 -3.05
CA GLY A 283 3.77 -2.86 -3.13
C GLY A 283 3.07 -1.64 -2.54
N ARG A 284 2.13 -1.83 -1.61
CA ARG A 284 1.36 -0.74 -0.99
C ARG A 284 0.98 -1.03 0.46
N PHE A 285 0.58 0.02 1.18
CA PHE A 285 0.04 -0.10 2.53
C PHE A 285 -1.41 -0.58 2.54
N TRP A 286 -1.71 -1.42 3.51
CA TRP A 286 -3.01 -1.96 3.85
C TRP A 286 -3.33 -1.63 5.30
N ALA A 287 -4.60 -1.38 5.59
CA ALA A 287 -5.11 -1.12 6.92
C ALA A 287 -5.81 -2.37 7.44
N LEU A 288 -5.34 -2.92 8.57
CA LEU A 288 -5.90 -4.08 9.26
C LEU A 288 -6.54 -3.62 10.56
N GLY A 289 -7.80 -4.01 10.80
CA GLY A 289 -8.51 -3.67 12.02
C GLY A 289 -9.44 -4.76 12.52
N THR A 290 -9.77 -4.69 13.81
CA THR A 290 -10.76 -5.53 14.49
C THR A 290 -11.26 -4.81 15.74
N TRP A 291 -12.46 -5.14 16.17
CA TRP A 291 -12.91 -4.88 17.52
C TRP A 291 -12.63 -6.09 18.41
N ALA A 292 -12.20 -5.83 19.64
CA ALA A 292 -11.95 -6.83 20.65
C ALA A 292 -12.70 -6.50 21.94
N TYR A 293 -13.27 -7.51 22.57
CA TYR A 293 -13.84 -7.42 23.92
C TYR A 293 -13.23 -8.50 24.79
N VAL A 294 -12.67 -8.09 25.93
CA VAL A 294 -12.15 -9.02 26.92
C VAL A 294 -13.18 -9.21 28.03
N SER A 295 -13.81 -10.39 28.07
CA SER A 295 -14.74 -10.75 29.15
C SER A 295 -13.99 -11.18 30.39
N SER A 296 -12.94 -11.98 30.21
CA SER A 296 -12.01 -12.39 31.26
C SER A 296 -10.68 -12.80 30.64
N LEU A 297 -9.56 -12.55 31.33
CA LEU A 297 -8.25 -13.00 30.89
C LEU A 297 -7.32 -13.14 32.09
N SER A 298 -6.79 -14.35 32.32
CA SER A 298 -5.88 -14.65 33.43
C SER A 298 -4.47 -15.02 32.98
N ALA A 299 -4.32 -15.55 31.75
CA ALA A 299 -3.03 -15.92 31.18
C ALA A 299 -3.09 -15.95 29.64
N GLY A 300 -1.91 -15.88 29.00
CA GLY A 300 -1.76 -15.94 27.54
C GLY A 300 -2.26 -14.71 26.78
N SER A 301 -2.42 -14.88 25.47
CA SER A 301 -2.84 -13.81 24.56
C SER A 301 -3.64 -14.34 23.35
N VAL A 302 -4.44 -13.45 22.77
CA VAL A 302 -5.02 -13.60 21.43
C VAL A 302 -4.35 -12.60 20.50
N MET A 303 -4.01 -13.02 19.29
CA MET A 303 -3.35 -12.20 18.28
C MET A 303 -4.13 -12.22 16.97
N LEU A 304 -4.22 -11.07 16.31
CA LEU A 304 -4.64 -10.93 14.92
C LEU A 304 -3.45 -10.39 14.11
N ASP A 305 -3.00 -11.15 13.11
CA ASP A 305 -1.91 -10.80 12.21
C ASP A 305 -2.22 -11.20 10.76
N LEU A 306 -1.36 -10.79 9.82
CA LEU A 306 -1.32 -11.37 8.49
C LEU A 306 -0.18 -12.40 8.43
N LEU A 307 -0.38 -13.45 7.64
CA LEU A 307 0.68 -14.31 7.17
C LEU A 307 0.99 -13.95 5.73
N VAL A 308 2.23 -13.57 5.46
CA VAL A 308 2.74 -13.28 4.12
C VAL A 308 3.81 -14.32 3.81
N ASP A 309 3.54 -15.18 2.83
CA ASP A 309 4.44 -16.27 2.44
C ASP A 309 4.80 -17.22 3.61
N GLY A 310 3.87 -17.39 4.56
CA GLY A 310 4.03 -18.24 5.74
C GLY A 310 4.72 -17.55 6.92
N SER A 311 5.21 -16.33 6.76
CA SER A 311 5.79 -15.52 7.84
C SER A 311 4.76 -14.53 8.40
N PRO A 312 4.69 -14.33 9.73
CA PRO A 312 3.88 -13.27 10.32
C PRO A 312 4.30 -11.89 9.80
N SER A 313 3.31 -11.03 9.56
CA SER A 313 3.49 -9.62 9.22
C SER A 313 4.05 -8.81 10.39
N SER A 314 4.53 -7.59 10.10
CA SER A 314 5.08 -6.72 11.14
C SER A 314 4.00 -6.18 12.08
N LEU A 315 2.81 -5.89 11.56
CA LEU A 315 1.62 -5.52 12.33
C LEU A 315 1.00 -6.77 12.96
N THR A 316 0.95 -6.79 14.29
CA THR A 316 0.22 -7.79 15.08
C THR A 316 -0.59 -7.07 16.15
N HIS A 317 -1.90 -7.29 16.15
CA HIS A 317 -2.80 -6.81 17.20
C HIS A 317 -2.82 -7.83 18.33
N ILE A 318 -2.30 -7.46 19.50
CA ILE A 318 -2.17 -8.35 20.66
C ILE A 318 -3.21 -7.98 21.73
N ILE A 319 -4.08 -8.94 22.06
CA ILE A 319 -4.99 -8.89 23.21
C ILE A 319 -4.36 -9.72 24.33
N SER A 320 -4.01 -9.07 25.43
CA SER A 320 -3.31 -9.69 26.57
C SER A 320 -3.81 -9.11 27.91
N GLY A 321 -3.19 -9.47 29.03
CA GLY A 321 -3.60 -9.01 30.37
C GLY A 321 -3.57 -7.49 30.57
N SER A 322 -2.97 -6.71 29.65
CA SER A 322 -3.03 -5.25 29.65
C SER A 322 -4.23 -4.66 28.91
N THR A 323 -4.98 -5.46 28.16
CA THR A 323 -6.15 -5.01 27.42
C THR A 323 -7.34 -4.79 28.37
N PRO A 324 -8.02 -3.64 28.34
CA PRO A 324 -9.15 -3.36 29.21
C PRO A 324 -10.27 -4.40 29.08
N THR A 325 -10.82 -4.83 30.23
CA THR A 325 -11.96 -5.75 30.28
C THR A 325 -13.28 -5.00 30.28
N GLY A 326 -14.36 -5.66 29.85
CA GLY A 326 -15.72 -5.12 29.99
C GLY A 326 -16.14 -4.09 28.94
N GLN A 327 -15.31 -3.81 27.93
CA GLN A 327 -15.64 -2.87 26.86
C GLN A 327 -15.03 -3.29 25.51
N TRP A 328 -15.69 -2.86 24.43
CA TRP A 328 -15.19 -3.04 23.06
C TRP A 328 -14.09 -2.02 22.75
N LEU A 329 -12.91 -2.52 22.39
CA LEU A 329 -11.76 -1.73 21.95
C LEU A 329 -11.51 -2.00 20.47
N HIS A 330 -11.36 -0.95 19.67
CA HIS A 330 -10.91 -1.10 18.29
C HIS A 330 -9.37 -1.14 18.24
N LEU A 331 -8.85 -2.15 17.59
CA LEU A 331 -7.43 -2.33 17.28
C LEU A 331 -7.27 -2.13 15.78
N GLY A 332 -6.40 -1.20 15.38
CA GLY A 332 -6.23 -0.83 13.97
C GLY A 332 -4.80 -0.39 13.71
N GLY A 333 -4.31 -0.64 12.50
CA GLY A 333 -2.96 -0.30 12.11
C GLY A 333 -2.72 -0.48 10.62
N PHE A 334 -1.49 -0.21 10.19
CA PHE A 334 -1.07 -0.30 8.80
C PHE A 334 0.03 -1.34 8.63
N GLU A 335 -0.06 -2.14 7.58
CA GLU A 335 0.96 -3.10 7.15
C GLU A 335 1.34 -2.81 5.71
N TYR A 336 2.63 -2.87 5.39
CA TYR A 336 3.08 -2.85 4.00
C TYR A 336 3.09 -4.27 3.44
N LEU A 337 2.43 -4.51 2.31
CA LEU A 337 2.59 -5.75 1.57
C LEU A 337 3.71 -5.57 0.52
N PRO A 338 4.87 -6.26 0.65
CA PRO A 338 5.99 -6.15 -0.29
C PRO A 338 5.62 -6.51 -1.73
N ARG A 339 6.28 -5.95 -2.76
CA ARG A 339 5.98 -6.31 -4.16
C ARG A 339 6.28 -7.76 -4.48
N GLN A 340 7.22 -8.35 -3.73
CA GLN A 340 7.57 -9.77 -3.86
C GLN A 340 6.56 -10.70 -3.20
N ALA A 341 5.69 -10.18 -2.32
CA ALA A 341 4.64 -10.99 -1.72
C ALA A 341 3.76 -11.58 -2.81
N HIS A 342 3.50 -12.88 -2.77
CA HIS A 342 2.59 -13.46 -3.75
C HIS A 342 1.15 -13.23 -3.26
N PRO A 343 0.26 -12.62 -4.07
CA PRO A 343 -1.14 -12.45 -3.70
C PRO A 343 -1.79 -13.76 -3.26
N GLY A 344 -1.34 -14.90 -3.83
CA GLY A 344 -1.77 -16.26 -3.50
C GLY A 344 -1.24 -16.85 -2.19
N LYS A 345 -0.53 -16.08 -1.36
CA LYS A 345 0.12 -16.54 -0.13
C LYS A 345 -0.14 -15.63 1.06
N VAL A 346 -1.07 -14.69 0.92
CA VAL A 346 -1.49 -13.81 2.01
C VAL A 346 -2.70 -14.43 2.72
N LYS A 347 -2.60 -14.60 4.03
CA LYS A 347 -3.71 -15.04 4.89
C LYS A 347 -3.92 -14.03 6.01
N VAL A 348 -5.16 -13.83 6.44
CA VAL A 348 -5.44 -13.23 7.74
C VAL A 348 -5.55 -14.33 8.78
N ARG A 349 -5.03 -14.10 9.98
CA ARG A 349 -4.98 -15.11 11.02
C ARG A 349 -5.34 -14.54 12.39
N VAL A 350 -6.23 -15.25 13.08
CA VAL A 350 -6.46 -15.12 14.51
C VAL A 350 -5.84 -16.33 15.20
N ARG A 351 -5.02 -16.11 16.23
CA ARG A 351 -4.41 -17.20 17.01
C ARG A 351 -4.40 -16.90 18.50
N CYS A 352 -4.47 -17.93 19.33
CA CYS A 352 -4.24 -17.79 20.77
C CYS A 352 -3.04 -18.61 21.22
N SER A 353 -2.34 -18.13 22.24
CA SER A 353 -1.22 -18.86 22.85
C SER A 353 -1.71 -20.12 23.58
N ALA A 354 -0.84 -21.11 23.73
CA ALA A 354 -1.20 -22.40 24.35
C ALA A 354 -1.63 -22.26 25.83
N ASP A 355 -1.09 -21.25 26.52
CA ASP A 355 -1.40 -20.89 27.90
C ASP A 355 -2.60 -19.93 28.02
N PHE A 356 -3.31 -19.63 26.91
CA PHE A 356 -4.46 -18.73 26.93
C PHE A 356 -5.58 -19.27 27.82
N SER A 357 -5.89 -18.50 28.87
CA SER A 357 -6.95 -18.79 29.85
C SER A 357 -7.83 -17.56 30.01
N GLY A 358 -9.05 -17.63 29.52
CA GLY A 358 -9.95 -16.48 29.46
C GLY A 358 -10.99 -16.58 28.34
N VAL A 359 -11.76 -15.51 28.19
CA VAL A 359 -12.76 -15.32 27.15
C VAL A 359 -12.52 -13.97 26.46
N VAL A 360 -12.17 -14.04 25.17
CA VAL A 360 -12.03 -12.88 24.28
C VAL A 360 -13.02 -13.02 23.13
N LEU A 361 -13.66 -11.91 22.77
CA LEU A 361 -14.50 -11.79 21.60
C LEU A 361 -13.81 -10.91 20.56
N LEU A 362 -13.82 -11.32 19.30
CA LEU A 362 -13.40 -10.53 18.15
C LEU A 362 -14.58 -10.32 17.21
N ASP A 363 -14.67 -9.11 16.66
CA ASP A 363 -15.72 -8.73 15.73
C ASP A 363 -15.19 -7.67 14.74
N GLY A 364 -15.78 -7.60 13.55
CA GLY A 364 -15.43 -6.61 12.54
C GLY A 364 -13.98 -6.70 12.04
N VAL A 365 -13.45 -7.91 11.82
CA VAL A 365 -12.14 -8.08 11.19
C VAL A 365 -12.17 -7.51 9.77
N SER A 366 -11.25 -6.61 9.47
CA SER A 366 -11.24 -5.89 8.20
C SER A 366 -9.84 -5.64 7.68
N LEU A 367 -9.71 -5.70 6.36
CA LEU A 367 -8.46 -5.45 5.66
C LEU A 367 -8.79 -4.67 4.38
N ALA A 368 -8.19 -3.50 4.21
CA ALA A 368 -8.44 -2.63 3.06
C ALA A 368 -7.16 -1.93 2.61
N PRO A 369 -7.03 -1.55 1.33
CA PRO A 369 -5.93 -0.68 0.93
C PRO A 369 -6.00 0.65 1.68
N ALA A 370 -4.88 1.10 2.25
CA ALA A 370 -4.82 2.41 2.88
C ALA A 370 -4.98 3.53 1.84
N VAL A 371 -5.60 4.64 2.24
CA VAL A 371 -5.69 5.84 1.43
C VAL A 371 -4.41 6.65 1.63
N GLU A 372 -3.65 6.86 0.56
CA GLU A 372 -2.44 7.69 0.59
C GLU A 372 -2.77 9.15 0.27
N MET A 373 -2.47 10.06 1.19
CA MET A 373 -2.39 11.49 0.92
C MET A 373 -0.96 11.86 0.54
N ALA A 374 -0.59 11.63 -0.72
CA ALA A 374 0.80 11.70 -1.18
C ALA A 374 1.51 13.03 -0.84
N HIS A 375 0.81 14.16 -0.95
CA HIS A 375 1.35 15.49 -0.64
C HIS A 375 1.59 15.73 0.87
N ALA A 376 0.88 14.99 1.73
CA ALA A 376 1.00 15.05 3.19
C ALA A 376 1.83 13.90 3.76
N GLY A 377 2.28 12.96 2.91
CA GLY A 377 3.02 11.77 3.33
C GLY A 377 2.24 10.85 4.28
N LEU A 378 0.91 10.92 4.27
CA LEU A 378 0.05 10.29 5.26
C LEU A 378 -0.72 9.10 4.68
N GLN A 379 -0.73 7.99 5.41
CA GLN A 379 -1.63 6.87 5.20
C GLN A 379 -2.83 7.04 6.11
N LEU A 380 -4.04 6.89 5.56
CA LEU A 380 -5.30 7.01 6.29
C LEU A 380 -6.17 5.77 6.13
N ALA A 381 -6.92 5.45 7.19
CA ALA A 381 -7.96 4.44 7.18
C ALA A 381 -9.11 4.83 8.11
N LEU A 382 -10.34 4.53 7.68
CA LEU A 382 -11.54 4.70 8.48
C LEU A 382 -12.22 3.35 8.65
N PHE A 383 -12.25 2.85 9.88
CA PHE A 383 -12.96 1.62 10.22
C PHE A 383 -14.37 1.93 10.71
N GLN A 384 -15.30 1.03 10.42
CA GLN A 384 -16.67 1.15 10.87
C GLN A 384 -16.75 1.16 12.40
N GLY A 385 -17.51 2.14 12.93
CA GLY A 385 -17.81 2.25 14.35
C GLY A 385 -18.94 1.35 14.79
N SER A 386 -19.34 1.44 16.06
CA SER A 386 -20.51 0.71 16.58
C SER A 386 -21.86 1.32 16.16
N ARG A 387 -21.83 2.44 15.45
CA ARG A 387 -22.98 3.18 14.92
C ARG A 387 -22.61 3.75 13.54
N PRO A 388 -23.57 3.95 12.63
CA PRO A 388 -23.31 4.60 11.34
C PRO A 388 -22.85 6.06 11.52
N PRO A 389 -21.86 6.53 10.74
CA PRO A 389 -21.50 7.93 10.68
C PRO A 389 -22.64 8.86 10.24
N LEU A 390 -22.59 10.12 10.67
CA LEU A 390 -23.57 11.16 10.33
C LEU A 390 -22.90 12.37 9.67
N CYS A 391 -23.52 12.97 8.67
CA CYS A 391 -23.03 14.18 7.98
C CYS A 391 -23.83 15.46 8.30
N ALA A 392 -25.03 15.35 8.88
CA ALA A 392 -25.82 16.50 9.31
C ALA A 392 -26.76 16.15 10.49
N PRO A 393 -27.14 17.12 11.35
CA PRO A 393 -26.73 18.53 11.37
C PRO A 393 -25.36 18.78 12.03
N MET A 394 -24.74 17.77 12.64
CA MET A 394 -23.37 17.82 13.16
C MET A 394 -22.58 16.66 12.58
N ALA A 395 -21.76 16.95 11.57
CA ALA A 395 -20.98 15.92 10.90
C ALA A 395 -19.96 15.28 11.86
N ASP A 396 -19.83 13.96 11.75
CA ASP A 396 -18.74 13.23 12.36
C ASP A 396 -17.42 13.72 11.76
N ARG A 397 -16.53 14.13 12.65
CA ARG A 397 -15.27 14.76 12.28
C ARG A 397 -14.13 14.20 13.11
N PHE A 398 -12.97 14.11 12.46
CA PHE A 398 -11.68 13.90 13.09
C PHE A 398 -10.75 15.04 12.71
N GLU A 399 -9.85 15.37 13.62
CA GLU A 399 -8.72 16.24 13.38
C GLU A 399 -7.44 15.42 13.55
N ILE A 400 -6.57 15.47 12.53
CA ILE A 400 -5.28 14.80 12.53
C ILE A 400 -4.22 15.90 12.52
N VAL A 401 -3.35 15.91 13.52
CA VAL A 401 -2.23 16.84 13.58
C VAL A 401 -0.95 16.08 13.27
N THR A 402 -0.25 16.51 12.22
CA THR A 402 1.10 16.04 11.92
C THR A 402 2.11 17.09 12.34
N LEU A 403 3.29 16.67 12.77
CA LEU A 403 4.42 17.53 13.12
C LEU A 403 5.63 17.16 12.29
N SER A 404 6.37 18.16 11.85
CA SER A 404 7.67 18.05 11.22
C SER A 404 8.60 19.12 11.79
N ASP A 405 9.82 18.74 12.14
CA ASP A 405 10.87 19.67 12.57
C ASP A 405 11.50 20.46 11.40
N ASP A 406 11.17 20.08 10.16
CA ASP A 406 11.57 20.80 8.95
C ASP A 406 13.10 21.02 8.84
N ALA A 407 13.89 20.08 9.40
CA ALA A 407 15.30 20.27 9.70
C ALA A 407 16.23 20.40 8.48
N GLY A 408 15.78 20.05 7.27
CA GLY A 408 16.59 20.14 6.04
C GLY A 408 16.00 21.07 4.98
N ALA A 409 16.72 22.16 4.61
CA ALA A 409 16.22 23.10 3.60
C ALA A 409 16.01 22.43 2.23
N PHE A 410 16.88 21.47 1.88
CA PHE A 410 16.74 20.63 0.69
C PHE A 410 15.52 19.73 0.73
N GLN A 411 15.29 19.06 1.86
CA GLN A 411 14.13 18.20 2.03
C GLN A 411 12.83 19.00 1.91
N ARG A 412 12.79 20.22 2.47
CA ARG A 412 11.69 21.16 2.29
C ARG A 412 11.50 21.57 0.83
N LEU A 413 12.57 21.95 0.13
CA LEU A 413 12.48 22.37 -1.27
C LEU A 413 11.91 21.26 -2.16
N PHE A 414 12.43 20.03 -2.05
CA PHE A 414 11.95 18.89 -2.84
C PHE A 414 10.52 18.50 -2.48
N ARG A 415 10.16 18.55 -1.19
CA ARG A 415 8.78 18.34 -0.73
C ARG A 415 7.83 19.41 -1.29
N ASP A 416 8.23 20.68 -1.29
CA ASP A 416 7.43 21.83 -1.72
C ASP A 416 7.26 21.91 -3.23
N ARG A 417 8.32 21.62 -3.98
CA ARG A 417 8.34 21.79 -5.44
C ARG A 417 8.00 20.51 -6.20
N LEU A 418 8.38 19.35 -5.67
CA LEU A 418 8.33 18.07 -6.39
C LEU A 418 7.47 17.02 -5.67
N HIS A 419 6.94 17.32 -4.48
CA HIS A 419 6.15 16.39 -3.67
C HIS A 419 6.87 15.05 -3.41
N THR A 420 8.20 15.10 -3.34
CA THR A 420 9.08 13.97 -3.08
C THR A 420 9.93 14.22 -1.84
N ALA A 421 10.29 13.16 -1.14
CA ALA A 421 11.35 13.18 -0.13
C ALA A 421 12.64 12.69 -0.80
N LEU A 422 13.76 13.34 -0.50
CA LEU A 422 15.08 12.81 -0.84
C LEU A 422 15.48 11.73 0.17
N PRO A 423 16.29 10.75 -0.24
CA PRO A 423 16.95 9.83 0.69
C PRO A 423 17.85 10.61 1.66
N SER A 424 17.83 10.21 2.92
CA SER A 424 18.50 10.89 4.04
C SER A 424 19.35 9.89 4.84
N SER A 425 20.50 10.33 5.34
CA SER A 425 21.58 9.45 5.82
C SER A 425 21.49 9.13 7.31
N ASP A 426 21.12 7.90 7.68
CA ASP A 426 21.32 7.34 9.03
C ASP A 426 21.61 5.80 9.02
N THR A 427 22.32 5.17 8.06
CA THR A 427 23.78 4.86 8.12
C THR A 427 24.10 3.55 7.34
N PRO A 428 25.37 3.29 6.91
CA PRO A 428 26.52 4.18 6.98
C PRO A 428 26.60 5.07 5.75
N THR A 429 27.10 6.29 5.97
CA THR A 429 27.78 7.14 4.99
C THR A 429 27.60 6.71 3.53
N VAL A 430 26.69 7.36 2.80
CA VAL A 430 27.15 7.83 1.49
C VAL A 430 28.18 8.89 1.84
N ASN A 431 29.42 8.43 2.02
CA ASN A 431 30.56 9.31 2.02
C ASN A 431 30.51 10.00 0.65
N ASP A 432 30.73 11.31 0.64
CA ASP A 432 30.62 12.24 -0.49
C ASP A 432 31.66 11.98 -1.61
N SER A 433 32.02 10.73 -1.88
CA SER A 433 32.91 10.35 -2.98
C SER A 433 32.17 10.11 -4.30
N LEU A 434 30.92 10.55 -4.44
CA LEU A 434 30.33 10.78 -5.77
C LEU A 434 30.80 12.12 -6.40
N ALA A 435 31.68 12.83 -5.71
CA ALA A 435 32.67 13.70 -6.33
C ALA A 435 33.96 12.91 -6.65
N GLU A 436 33.91 12.11 -7.70
CA GLU A 436 35.04 11.98 -8.64
C GLU A 436 34.56 12.32 -10.06
#